data_AF-A0ABD2U6X5-F1
#
_entry.id   AF-A0ABD2U6X5-F1
#
_cell.length_a   1.000
_cell.length_b   1.000
_cell.length_c   1.000
_cell.angle_alpha   90.00
_cell.angle_beta   90.00
_cell.angle_gamma   90.00
#
_symmetry.space_group_name_H-M   'P 1'
#
loop_
_entity.id
_entity.type
_entity.pdbx_description
1 polymer ?
#
loop_
_entity_poly.entity_id
_entity_poly.type
_entity_poly.pdbx_seq_one_letter_code
_entity_poly.pdbx_strand_id
1 'polypeptide(L)'
;MYLLTKFHDTFQLLDIQHNQDTILQTVKKLYRYRRSRHHDHFKKFTTKEESLQNIPTNVNEAEWKFLVDYFSSDDFKKMSERNKSNKAKQEVNHICARKSFQAVSYEARNTHWKRAKLSKTLENNSHEAK
;
A
#
# COMPACT_ATOMS: atom_id res chain seq x y z
N MET A 1 -10.71 15.84 16.14
CA MET A 1 -11.10 15.23 17.43
C MET A 1 -12.32 14.29 17.30
N TYR A 2 -13.31 14.60 16.45
CA TYR A 2 -14.57 13.84 16.28
C TYR A 2 -14.47 12.37 15.81
N LEU A 3 -13.43 12.02 15.05
CA LEU A 3 -13.27 10.65 14.49
C LEU A 3 -12.62 9.67 15.47
N LEU A 4 -11.77 10.15 16.38
CA LEU A 4 -11.10 9.30 17.36
C LEU A 4 -12.07 8.88 18.48
N THR A 5 -12.89 9.81 18.96
CA THR A 5 -13.91 9.53 19.98
C THR A 5 -14.96 8.55 19.49
N LYS A 6 -15.52 8.76 18.27
CA LYS A 6 -16.46 7.81 17.67
C LYS A 6 -15.89 6.39 17.51
N PHE A 7 -14.60 6.27 17.16
CA PHE A 7 -13.96 4.97 16.98
C PHE A 7 -13.76 4.25 18.32
N HIS A 8 -13.30 4.96 19.36
CA HIS A 8 -13.19 4.39 20.72
C HIS A 8 -14.54 3.92 21.26
N ASP A 9 -15.61 4.71 21.10
CA ASP A 9 -16.97 4.34 21.53
C ASP A 9 -17.50 3.10 20.81
N THR A 10 -17.24 2.97 19.49
CA THR A 10 -17.71 1.82 18.71
C THR A 10 -17.03 0.50 19.04
N PHE A 11 -15.77 0.53 19.51
CA PHE A 11 -14.98 -0.69 19.70
C PHE A 11 -14.71 -1.05 21.17
N GLN A 12 -15.21 -0.26 22.14
CA GLN A 12 -15.05 -0.51 23.58
C GLN A 12 -13.61 -0.89 23.97
N LEU A 13 -12.62 -0.26 23.33
CA LEU A 13 -11.21 -0.61 23.51
C LEU A 13 -10.71 -0.01 24.82
N LEU A 14 -10.03 -0.84 25.62
CA LEU A 14 -9.28 -0.39 26.80
C LEU A 14 -8.29 0.69 26.36
N ASP A 15 -8.30 1.81 27.10
CA ASP A 15 -7.55 3.02 26.76
C ASP A 15 -6.06 2.84 27.08
N ILE A 16 -5.39 2.03 26.26
CA ILE A 16 -3.96 1.75 26.33
C ILE A 16 -3.30 2.60 25.25
N GLN A 17 -2.21 3.31 25.59
CA GLN A 17 -1.47 4.18 24.66
C GLN A 17 -1.13 3.47 23.32
N HIS A 18 -0.73 2.20 23.40
CA HIS A 18 -0.44 1.37 22.23
C HIS A 18 -1.66 1.19 21.29
N ASN A 19 -2.87 1.07 21.86
CA ASN A 19 -4.11 0.96 21.09
C ASN A 19 -4.42 2.28 20.38
N GLN A 20 -4.28 3.41 21.08
CA GLN A 20 -4.48 4.74 20.49
C GLN A 20 -3.54 4.98 19.30
N ASP A 21 -2.26 4.63 19.44
CA ASP A 21 -1.28 4.76 18.37
C ASP A 21 -1.64 3.90 17.16
N THR A 22 -2.04 2.66 17.40
CA THR A 22 -2.44 1.71 16.35
C THR A 22 -3.70 2.19 15.62
N ILE A 23 -4.68 2.71 16.35
CA ILE A 23 -5.89 3.31 15.78
C ILE A 23 -5.51 4.52 14.92
N LEU A 24 -4.67 5.43 15.45
CA LEU A 24 -4.25 6.62 14.73
C LEU A 24 -3.48 6.27 13.44
N GLN A 25 -2.57 5.29 13.49
CA GLN A 25 -1.87 4.79 12.31
C GLN A 25 -2.84 4.22 11.27
N THR A 26 -3.83 3.45 11.73
CA THR A 26 -4.87 2.87 10.87
C THR A 26 -5.71 3.95 10.20
N VAL A 27 -6.19 4.94 10.96
CA VAL A 27 -6.96 6.07 10.43
C VAL A 27 -6.14 6.89 9.43
N LYS A 28 -4.86 7.18 9.74
CA LYS A 28 -3.95 7.87 8.80
C LYS A 28 -3.80 7.09 7.49
N LYS A 29 -3.65 5.76 7.57
CA LYS A 29 -3.55 4.88 6.41
C LYS A 29 -4.84 4.89 5.58
N LEU A 30 -6.00 4.73 6.21
CA LEU A 30 -7.31 4.79 5.54
C LEU A 30 -7.55 6.14 4.87
N TYR A 31 -7.19 7.24 5.54
CA TYR A 31 -7.30 8.58 4.95
C TYR A 31 -6.41 8.74 3.70
N ARG A 32 -5.17 8.23 3.73
CA ARG A 32 -4.27 8.23 2.56
C ARG A 32 -4.87 7.43 1.40
N TYR A 33 -5.40 6.24 1.66
CA TYR A 33 -6.06 5.43 0.62
C TYR A 33 -7.29 6.11 0.05
N ARG A 34 -8.16 6.64 0.92
CA ARG A 34 -9.33 7.42 0.51
C ARG A 34 -8.88 8.52 -0.44
N ARG A 35 -7.92 9.36 -0.04
CA ARG A 35 -7.42 10.48 -0.84
C ARG A 35 -6.77 10.04 -2.17
N SER A 36 -6.06 8.91 -2.19
CA SER A 36 -5.53 8.34 -3.45
C SER A 36 -6.65 8.00 -4.44
N ARG A 37 -7.71 7.33 -3.98
CA ARG A 37 -8.85 6.97 -4.84
C ARG A 37 -9.57 8.20 -5.42
N HIS A 38 -9.68 9.28 -4.63
CA HIS A 38 -10.24 10.55 -5.09
C HIS A 38 -9.36 11.18 -6.17
N HIS A 39 -8.04 11.12 -6.00
CA HIS A 39 -7.10 11.60 -7.01
C HIS A 39 -7.15 10.76 -8.29
N ASP A 40 -7.32 9.44 -8.19
CA ASP A 40 -7.50 8.56 -9.36
C ASP A 40 -8.79 8.88 -10.12
N HIS A 41 -9.86 9.25 -9.41
CA HIS A 41 -11.09 9.75 -10.03
C HIS A 41 -10.89 11.10 -10.70
N PHE A 42 -10.24 12.05 -10.01
CA PHE A 42 -9.91 13.38 -10.54
C PHE A 42 -9.14 13.30 -11.86
N LYS A 43 -8.14 12.42 -11.96
CA LYS A 43 -7.31 12.25 -13.17
C LYS A 43 -8.06 11.80 -14.43
N LYS A 44 -9.29 11.30 -14.30
CA LYS A 44 -10.09 10.87 -15.46
C LYS A 44 -10.54 12.07 -16.31
N PHE A 45 -10.58 13.24 -15.70
CA PHE A 45 -11.05 14.47 -16.33
C PHE A 45 -9.85 15.35 -16.69
N THR A 46 -9.95 16.04 -17.82
CA THR A 46 -8.81 16.85 -18.32
C THR A 46 -8.85 18.24 -17.71
N THR A 47 -10.06 18.76 -17.48
CA THR A 47 -10.27 20.12 -16.96
C THR A 47 -10.77 20.12 -15.52
N LYS A 48 -10.45 21.20 -14.81
CA LYS A 48 -10.91 21.42 -13.44
C LYS A 48 -12.43 21.52 -13.35
N GLU A 49 -13.05 22.20 -14.31
CA GLU A 49 -14.49 22.40 -14.39
C GLU A 49 -15.23 21.09 -14.60
N GLU A 50 -14.75 20.25 -15.53
CA GLU A 50 -15.29 18.91 -15.74
C GLU A 50 -15.17 18.03 -14.49
N SER A 51 -14.05 18.16 -13.76
CA SER A 51 -13.86 17.45 -12.49
C SER A 51 -14.87 17.88 -11.43
N LEU A 52 -15.20 19.17 -11.34
CA LEU A 52 -16.17 19.70 -10.37
C LEU A 52 -17.60 19.23 -10.65
N GLN A 53 -17.98 19.06 -11.92
CA GLN A 53 -19.29 18.52 -12.30
C GLN A 53 -19.41 17.02 -12.02
N ASN A 54 -18.30 16.28 -12.01
CA ASN A 54 -18.27 14.83 -11.83
C ASN A 54 -17.96 14.41 -10.38
N ILE A 55 -18.87 14.76 -9.46
CA ILE A 55 -18.74 14.43 -8.03
C ILE A 55 -18.93 12.92 -7.78
N PRO A 56 -18.03 12.24 -7.04
CA PRO A 56 -18.24 10.86 -6.64
C PRO A 56 -19.42 10.71 -5.66
N THR A 57 -20.21 9.65 -5.79
CA THR A 57 -21.44 9.40 -4.99
C THR A 57 -21.24 9.44 -3.47
N ASN A 58 -20.02 9.14 -2.99
CA ASN A 58 -19.71 9.02 -1.56
C ASN A 58 -19.04 10.27 -0.97
N VAL A 59 -19.13 11.42 -1.64
CA VAL A 59 -18.41 12.66 -1.28
C VAL A 59 -19.36 13.84 -1.35
N ASN A 60 -19.29 14.70 -0.33
CA ASN A 60 -20.03 15.95 -0.34
C ASN A 60 -19.42 16.95 -1.34
N GLU A 61 -20.22 17.82 -1.93
CA GLU A 61 -19.78 18.81 -2.92
C GLU A 61 -18.69 19.74 -2.36
N ALA A 62 -18.85 20.24 -1.13
CA ALA A 62 -17.85 21.09 -0.49
C ALA A 62 -16.51 20.36 -0.27
N GLU A 63 -16.55 19.09 0.13
CA GLU A 63 -15.34 18.26 0.27
C GLU A 63 -14.69 18.03 -1.09
N TRP A 64 -15.49 17.74 -2.12
CA TRP A 64 -14.98 17.49 -3.46
C TRP A 64 -14.33 18.74 -4.07
N LYS A 65 -14.97 19.90 -3.93
CA LYS A 65 -14.40 21.19 -4.38
C LYS A 65 -13.04 21.45 -3.74
N PHE A 66 -12.93 21.27 -2.43
CA PHE A 66 -11.65 21.39 -1.72
C PHE A 66 -10.59 20.42 -2.27
N LEU A 67 -10.96 19.17 -2.53
CA LEU A 67 -10.05 18.17 -3.10
C LEU A 67 -9.60 18.52 -4.53
N VAL A 68 -10.51 19.01 -5.37
CA VAL A 68 -10.20 19.45 -6.73
C VAL A 68 -9.26 20.65 -6.72
N ASP A 69 -9.50 21.63 -5.84
CA ASP A 69 -8.61 22.78 -5.64
C ASP A 69 -7.22 22.31 -5.17
N TYR A 70 -7.18 21.42 -4.18
CA TYR A 70 -5.96 20.82 -3.66
C TYR A 70 -5.17 20.06 -4.75
N PHE A 71 -5.82 19.21 -5.54
CA PHE A 71 -5.15 18.47 -6.62
C PHE A 71 -4.70 19.36 -7.78
N SER A 72 -5.41 20.46 -8.01
CA SER A 72 -5.05 21.44 -9.03
C SER A 72 -3.88 22.34 -8.62
N SER A 73 -3.58 22.41 -7.32
CA SER A 73 -2.50 23.25 -6.79
C SER A 73 -1.12 22.85 -7.32
N ASP A 74 -0.28 23.86 -7.56
CA ASP A 74 1.06 23.65 -8.09
C ASP A 74 1.96 22.85 -7.14
N ASP A 75 1.81 23.06 -5.83
CA ASP A 75 2.56 22.31 -4.81
C ASP A 75 2.26 20.82 -4.88
N PHE A 76 0.98 20.47 -5.04
CA PHE A 76 0.59 19.08 -5.20
C PHE A 76 1.11 18.49 -6.51
N LYS A 77 0.99 19.22 -7.63
CA LYS A 77 1.50 18.78 -8.94
C LYS A 77 3.00 18.52 -8.89
N LYS A 78 3.79 19.45 -8.36
CA LYS A 78 5.25 19.30 -8.16
C LYS A 78 5.59 18.07 -7.33
N MET A 79 4.88 17.85 -6.22
CA MET A 79 5.08 16.67 -5.37
C MET A 79 4.71 15.37 -6.11
N SER A 80 3.61 15.39 -6.87
CA SER A 80 3.14 14.24 -7.64
C SER A 80 4.11 13.85 -8.75
N GLU A 81 4.60 14.83 -9.50
CA GLU A 81 5.60 14.64 -10.56
C GLU A 81 6.91 14.08 -10.00
N ARG A 82 7.42 14.66 -8.91
CA ARG A 82 8.60 14.13 -8.22
C ARG A 82 8.40 12.67 -7.80
N ASN A 83 7.26 12.34 -7.21
CA ASN A 83 6.95 10.96 -6.81
C ASN A 83 6.86 10.02 -8.02
N LYS A 84 6.29 10.48 -9.14
CA LYS A 84 6.24 9.73 -10.40
C LYS A 84 7.63 9.47 -10.94
N SER A 85 8.50 10.48 -10.98
CA SER A 85 9.90 10.33 -11.40
C SER A 85 10.69 9.40 -10.48
N ASN A 86 10.50 9.51 -9.16
CA ASN A 86 11.13 8.61 -8.20
C ASN A 86 10.66 7.16 -8.39
N LYS A 87 9.36 6.96 -8.66
CA LYS A 87 8.81 5.62 -8.93
C LYS A 87 9.36 5.04 -10.23
N ALA A 88 9.56 5.86 -11.26
CA ALA A 88 10.15 5.41 -12.54
C ALA A 88 11.63 5.00 -12.38
N LYS A 89 12.38 5.63 -11.46
CA LYS A 89 13.76 5.27 -11.11
C LYS A 89 13.87 4.06 -10.18
N GLN A 90 12.75 3.53 -9.69
CA GLN A 90 12.77 2.37 -8.79
C GLN A 90 13.00 1.08 -9.59
N GLU A 91 14.26 0.65 -9.68
CA GLU A 91 14.65 -0.57 -10.41
C GLU A 91 14.31 -1.85 -9.63
N VAL A 92 14.53 -1.84 -8.31
CA VAL A 92 14.31 -3.01 -7.46
C VAL A 92 13.00 -2.87 -6.70
N ASN A 93 12.06 -3.75 -6.99
CA ASN A 93 10.84 -3.91 -6.21
C ASN A 93 11.11 -4.82 -5.01
N HIS A 94 10.48 -4.55 -3.87
CA HIS A 94 10.57 -5.42 -2.70
C HIS A 94 9.93 -6.78 -3.00
N ILE A 95 10.76 -7.83 -3.08
CA ILE A 95 10.34 -9.21 -3.40
C ILE A 95 9.92 -9.99 -2.15
N CYS A 96 10.29 -9.50 -0.96
CA CYS A 96 10.26 -10.27 0.29
C CYS A 96 8.85 -10.40 0.92
N ALA A 97 7.78 -10.04 0.21
CA ALA A 97 6.39 -10.14 0.68
C ALA A 97 6.21 -9.70 2.15
N ARG A 98 5.56 -10.51 2.99
CA ARG A 98 5.46 -10.31 4.45
C ARG A 98 6.60 -10.95 5.25
N LYS A 99 7.54 -11.58 4.56
CA LYS A 99 8.68 -12.27 5.18
C LYS A 99 9.81 -11.27 5.39
N SER A 100 10.63 -11.49 6.39
CA SER A 100 11.88 -10.73 6.53
C SER A 100 12.92 -11.22 5.53
N PHE A 101 13.89 -10.38 5.19
CA PHE A 101 15.05 -10.79 4.37
C PHE A 101 15.74 -12.03 4.94
N GLN A 102 15.81 -12.14 6.28
CA GLN A 102 16.35 -13.30 6.96
C GLN A 102 15.54 -14.57 6.70
N ALA A 103 14.20 -14.49 6.74
CA ALA A 103 13.32 -15.62 6.47
C ALA A 103 13.42 -16.08 5.01
N VAL A 104 13.43 -15.14 4.05
CA VAL A 104 13.61 -15.48 2.62
C VAL A 104 15.00 -16.05 2.35
N SER A 105 16.04 -15.50 2.96
CA SER A 105 17.40 -16.04 2.87
C SER A 105 17.49 -17.47 3.44
N TYR A 106 16.85 -17.73 4.58
CA TYR A 106 16.79 -19.06 5.18
C TYR A 106 16.08 -20.09 4.28
N GLU A 107 14.93 -19.73 3.72
CA GLU A 107 14.17 -20.59 2.79
C GLU A 107 14.95 -20.88 1.51
N ALA A 108 15.64 -19.89 0.95
CA ALA A 108 16.47 -20.07 -0.24
C ALA A 108 17.62 -21.07 0.02
N ARG A 109 18.31 -20.95 1.16
CA ARG A 109 19.36 -21.89 1.57
C ARG A 109 18.83 -23.31 1.78
N ASN A 110 17.67 -23.45 2.40
CA ASN A 110 17.06 -24.75 2.65
C ASN A 110 16.57 -25.41 1.34
N THR A 111 16.09 -24.62 0.40
CA THR A 111 15.69 -25.11 -0.94
C THR A 111 16.88 -25.66 -1.72
N HIS A 112 18.04 -24.98 -1.68
CA HIS A 112 19.28 -25.48 -2.27
C HIS A 112 19.67 -26.86 -1.71
N TRP A 113 19.64 -27.01 -0.38
CA TRP A 113 19.95 -28.29 0.27
C TRP A 113 18.97 -29.41 -0.11
N LYS A 114 17.66 -29.11 -0.17
CA LYS A 114 16.64 -30.09 -0.59
C LYS A 114 16.82 -30.54 -2.04
N ARG A 115 17.16 -29.63 -2.95
CA ARG A 115 17.43 -29.95 -4.37
C ARG A 115 18.69 -30.80 -4.54
N ALA A 116 19.77 -30.45 -3.85
CA ALA A 116 21.02 -31.23 -3.88
C ALA A 116 20.85 -32.63 -3.28
N LYS A 117 20.01 -32.77 -2.25
CA LYS A 117 19.68 -34.08 -1.68
C LYS A 117 18.85 -34.93 -2.64
N LEU A 118 17.86 -34.33 -3.30
CA LEU A 118 17.01 -35.02 -4.26
C LEU A 118 17.79 -35.47 -5.51
N SER A 119 18.70 -34.64 -6.04
CA SER A 119 19.55 -35.02 -7.18
C SER A 119 20.42 -36.23 -6.83
N LYS A 120 21.02 -36.23 -5.64
CA LYS A 120 21.86 -37.34 -5.16
C LYS A 120 21.06 -38.63 -4.94
N THR A 121 19.81 -38.53 -4.49
CA THR A 121 18.90 -39.68 -4.37
C THR A 121 18.50 -40.24 -5.75
N LEU A 122 18.23 -39.37 -6.73
CA LEU A 122 17.87 -39.81 -8.08
C LEU A 122 19.05 -40.45 -8.83
N GLU A 123 20.26 -39.91 -8.66
CA GLU A 123 21.49 -40.49 -9.20
C GLU A 123 21.75 -41.89 -8.62
N ASN A 124 21.67 -42.05 -7.29
CA ASN A 124 21.89 -43.34 -6.63
C ASN A 124 20.87 -44.41 -7.07
N ASN A 125 19.58 -44.04 -7.17
CA ASN A 125 18.53 -44.97 -7.60
C ASN A 125 18.67 -45.37 -9.09
N SER A 126 19.32 -44.55 -9.92
CA SER A 126 19.58 -44.85 -11.34
C SER A 126 20.75 -45.82 -11.55
N HIS A 127 21.67 -45.90 -10.59
CA HIS A 127 22.79 -46.84 -10.60
C HIS A 127 22.40 -48.24 -10.10
N GLU A 128 21.36 -48.34 -9.27
CA GLU A 128 20.82 -49.62 -8.77
C GLU A 128 19.86 -50.32 -9.76
N ALA A 129 19.40 -49.62 -10.80
CA ALA A 129 18.44 -50.14 -11.79
C ALA A 129 19.09 -50.73 -13.07
N LYS A 130 20.38 -51.07 -13.03
CA LYS A 130 21.14 -51.73 -14.10
C LYS A 130 21.64 -53.09 -13.64
#